data_AF-A0A816ZLP5-F1
#
_entry.id   AF-A0A816ZLP5-F1
#
_cell.length_a   1.000
_cell.length_b   1.000
_cell.length_c   1.000
_cell.angle_alpha   90.00
_cell.angle_beta   90.00
_cell.angle_gamma   90.00
#
_symmetry.space_group_name_H-M   'P 1'
#
loop_
_entity.id
_entity.type
_entity.pdbx_description
1 polymer ?
#
loop_
_entity_poly.entity_id
_entity_poly.type
_entity_poly.pdbx_seq_one_letter_code
_entity_poly.pdbx_strand_id
1 'polypeptide(L)'
;MINWKNGSTKKILFQYNRDRAKATIPRYNNSVEGWHNAFANRVALNHPNIVKLAEKIRREQSKFEVDMTKILQGHNIKTKKACYRKLDERINRLVNGFDASQLDEFLKNMAANVTL
;
A
#
# COMPACT_ATOMS: atom_id res chain seq x y z
N MET A 1 -12.91 -19.53 9.57
CA MET A 1 -13.01 -19.33 8.11
C MET A 1 -14.46 -18.94 7.82
N ILE A 2 -14.74 -17.67 7.51
CA ILE A 2 -16.12 -17.19 7.33
C ILE A 2 -16.63 -17.62 5.95
N ASN A 3 -17.82 -18.21 5.89
CA ASN A 3 -18.43 -18.74 4.66
C ASN A 3 -19.17 -17.63 3.89
N TRP A 4 -18.72 -17.35 2.67
CA TRP A 4 -19.14 -16.19 1.86
C TRP A 4 -20.24 -16.47 0.82
N LYS A 5 -21.11 -17.47 1.05
CA LYS A 5 -22.10 -17.89 0.03
C LYS A 5 -23.51 -17.26 0.13
N ASN A 6 -23.79 -16.35 1.07
CA ASN A 6 -25.12 -15.76 1.22
C ASN A 6 -25.31 -14.41 0.49
N GLY A 7 -26.47 -14.21 -0.14
CA GLY A 7 -26.81 -12.99 -0.90
C GLY A 7 -26.84 -11.71 -0.05
N SER A 8 -27.18 -11.81 1.23
CA SER A 8 -27.17 -10.70 2.18
C SER A 8 -25.76 -10.17 2.46
N THR A 9 -24.75 -11.06 2.50
CA THR A 9 -23.34 -10.69 2.72
C THR A 9 -22.78 -9.89 1.54
N LYS A 10 -23.22 -10.21 0.31
CA LYS A 10 -22.85 -9.43 -0.89
C LYS A 10 -23.40 -8.00 -0.85
N LYS A 11 -24.63 -7.80 -0.36
CA LYS A 11 -25.26 -6.48 -0.23
C LYS A 11 -24.58 -5.61 0.83
N ILE A 12 -24.19 -6.21 1.96
CA ILE A 12 -23.44 -5.54 3.03
C ILE A 12 -22.04 -5.12 2.56
N LEU A 13 -21.32 -6.01 1.86
CA LEU A 13 -20.01 -5.70 1.29
C LEU A 13 -20.09 -4.58 0.25
N PHE A 14 -21.14 -4.56 -0.58
CA PHE A 14 -21.31 -3.52 -1.59
C PHE A 14 -21.54 -2.15 -0.94
N GLN A 15 -22.36 -2.10 0.10
CA GLN A 15 -22.61 -0.87 0.86
C GLN A 15 -21.34 -0.40 1.60
N TYR A 16 -20.64 -1.32 2.27
CA TYR A 16 -19.37 -1.03 2.95
C TYR A 16 -18.30 -0.47 2.00
N ASN A 17 -18.14 -1.08 0.81
CA ASN A 17 -17.19 -0.61 -0.19
C ASN A 17 -17.57 0.75 -0.79
N ARG A 18 -18.87 1.02 -0.94
CA ARG A 18 -19.39 2.31 -1.39
C ARG A 18 -19.11 3.42 -0.38
N ASP A 19 -19.35 3.15 0.90
CA ASP A 19 -19.16 4.14 1.96
C ASP A 19 -17.66 4.47 2.15
N ARG A 20 -16.77 3.49 1.99
CA ARG A 20 -15.31 3.73 1.96
C ARG A 20 -14.86 4.57 0.78
N ALA A 21 -15.40 4.31 -0.42
CA ALA A 21 -15.09 5.10 -1.60
C ALA A 21 -15.52 6.57 -1.43
N LYS A 22 -16.69 6.81 -0.80
CA LYS A 22 -17.15 8.16 -0.47
C LYS A 22 -16.29 8.86 0.59
N ALA A 23 -15.73 8.11 1.53
CA ALA A 23 -14.85 8.64 2.57
C ALA A 23 -13.39 8.87 2.10
N THR A 24 -13.09 8.65 0.81
CA THR A 24 -11.71 8.70 0.26
C THR A 24 -10.76 7.70 0.93
N ILE A 25 -11.32 6.71 1.65
CA ILE A 25 -10.57 5.64 2.28
C ILE A 25 -10.29 4.60 1.18
N PRO A 26 -9.04 4.11 1.03
CA PRO A 26 -8.73 3.08 0.06
C PRO A 26 -9.69 1.89 0.17
N ARG A 27 -10.22 1.42 -0.97
CA ARG A 27 -11.10 0.24 -1.03
C ARG A 27 -10.43 -1.04 -0.52
N TYR A 28 -9.09 -1.08 -0.56
CA TYR A 28 -8.27 -2.20 -0.12
C TYR A 28 -7.33 -1.76 1.03
N ASN A 29 -6.95 -2.71 1.88
CA ASN A 29 -6.02 -2.55 3.00
C ASN A 29 -4.55 -2.70 2.58
N ASN A 30 -4.19 -2.32 1.34
CA ASN A 30 -2.86 -2.51 0.75
C ASN A 30 -1.70 -2.05 1.65
N SER A 31 -1.88 -0.98 2.43
CA SER A 31 -0.88 -0.51 3.40
C SER A 31 -0.69 -1.48 4.57
N VAL A 32 -1.77 -2.03 5.09
CA VAL A 32 -1.77 -3.02 6.18
C VAL A 32 -1.23 -4.36 5.68
N GLU A 33 -1.61 -4.79 4.48
CA GLU A 33 -1.06 -6.00 3.85
C GLU A 33 0.44 -5.85 3.57
N GLY A 34 0.85 -4.69 3.06
CA GLY A 34 2.26 -4.35 2.88
C GLY A 34 3.03 -4.36 4.20
N TRP A 35 2.44 -3.82 5.27
CA TRP A 35 3.05 -3.86 6.60
C TRP A 35 3.15 -5.29 7.14
N HIS A 36 2.08 -6.09 7.08
CA HIS A 36 2.08 -7.48 7.51
C HIS A 36 3.11 -8.31 6.75
N ASN A 37 3.18 -8.19 5.43
CA ASN A 37 4.18 -8.90 4.62
C ASN A 37 5.60 -8.47 5.01
N ALA A 38 5.85 -7.17 5.14
CA ALA A 38 7.16 -6.68 5.53
C ALA A 38 7.55 -7.11 6.96
N PHE A 39 6.59 -7.13 7.89
CA PHE A 39 6.79 -7.62 9.26
C PHE A 39 7.06 -9.12 9.29
N ALA A 40 6.29 -9.93 8.57
CA ALA A 40 6.51 -11.37 8.45
C ALA A 40 7.92 -11.68 7.92
N ASN A 41 8.37 -10.96 6.89
CA ASN A 41 9.74 -11.06 6.38
C ASN A 41 10.81 -10.63 7.39
N ARG A 42 10.53 -9.68 8.30
CA ARG A 42 11.48 -9.25 9.35
C ARG A 42 11.52 -10.19 10.55
N VAL A 43 10.37 -10.79 10.89
CA VAL A 43 10.27 -11.85 11.88
C VAL A 43 11.03 -13.08 11.38
N ALA A 44 10.87 -13.44 10.10
CA ALA A 44 11.57 -14.53 9.40
C ALA A 44 11.55 -15.86 10.17
N LEU A 45 10.48 -16.11 10.93
CA LEU A 45 10.30 -17.30 11.75
C LEU A 45 8.86 -17.77 11.57
N ASN A 46 8.68 -19.05 11.21
CA ASN A 46 7.34 -19.64 11.03
C ASN A 46 6.59 -19.76 12.37
N HIS A 47 7.32 -20.03 13.46
CA HIS A 47 6.78 -20.19 14.82
C HIS A 47 7.71 -19.57 15.88
N PRO A 48 7.74 -18.24 16.01
CA PRO A 48 8.52 -17.60 17.05
C PRO A 48 7.92 -17.91 18.43
N ASN A 49 8.78 -18.25 19.40
CA ASN A 49 8.34 -18.26 20.80
C ASN A 49 8.02 -16.82 21.25
N ILE A 50 7.28 -16.69 22.36
CA ILE A 50 6.76 -15.40 22.81
C ILE A 50 7.86 -14.37 23.08
N VAL A 51 9.03 -14.80 23.56
CA VAL A 51 10.17 -13.92 23.82
C VAL A 51 10.72 -13.34 22.51
N LYS A 52 10.98 -14.20 21.52
CA LYS A 52 11.45 -13.78 20.19
C LYS A 52 10.43 -12.89 19.48
N LEU A 53 9.14 -13.18 19.62
CA LEU A 53 8.08 -12.33 19.08
C LEU A 53 8.08 -10.94 19.73
N ALA A 54 8.14 -10.88 21.06
CA ALA A 54 8.18 -9.62 21.81
C ALA A 54 9.42 -8.78 21.42
N GLU A 55 10.58 -9.41 21.25
CA GLU A 55 11.78 -8.72 20.76
C GLU A 55 11.59 -8.12 19.36
N LYS A 56 10.96 -8.85 18.44
CA LYS A 56 10.68 -8.35 17.08
C LYS A 56 9.68 -7.21 17.10
N ILE A 57 8.63 -7.29 17.91
CA ILE A 57 7.65 -6.22 18.10
C ILE A 57 8.33 -4.97 18.65
N ARG A 58 9.18 -5.12 19.68
CA ARG A 58 9.92 -3.99 20.26
C ARG A 58 10.81 -3.29 19.23
N ARG A 59 11.49 -4.06 18.37
CA ARG A 59 12.32 -3.50 17.28
C ARG A 59 11.49 -2.74 16.25
N GLU A 60 10.32 -3.24 15.89
CA GLU A 60 9.40 -2.52 15.01
C GLU A 60 8.93 -1.21 15.64
N GLN A 61 8.53 -1.25 16.92
CA GLN A 61 8.11 -0.05 17.64
C GLN A 61 9.21 1.01 17.66
N SER A 62 10.44 0.64 18.02
CA SER A 62 11.57 1.59 18.01
C SER A 62 11.83 2.17 16.62
N LYS A 63 11.66 1.38 15.55
CA LYS A 63 11.76 1.90 14.17
C LYS A 63 10.67 2.94 13.89
N PHE A 64 9.43 2.66 14.28
CA PHE A 64 8.32 3.59 14.13
C PHE A 64 8.53 4.90 14.89
N GLU A 65 9.03 4.82 16.13
CA GLU A 65 9.33 6.01 16.93
C GLU A 65 10.38 6.89 16.26
N VAL A 66 11.47 6.29 15.74
CA VAL A 66 12.49 7.03 14.98
C VAL A 66 11.92 7.69 13.73
N ASP A 67 11.09 6.96 12.98
CA ASP A 67 10.45 7.52 11.78
C ASP A 67 9.45 8.63 12.16
N MET A 68 8.71 8.49 13.26
CA MET A 68 7.81 9.53 13.76
C MET A 68 8.57 10.80 14.17
N THR A 69 9.66 10.67 14.93
CA THR A 69 10.51 11.81 15.32
C THR A 69 11.03 12.55 14.09
N LYS A 70 11.51 11.83 13.08
CA LYS A 70 11.98 12.41 11.82
C LYS A 70 10.86 13.18 11.10
N ILE A 71 9.65 12.64 11.05
CA ILE A 71 8.49 13.34 10.46
C ILE A 71 8.20 14.63 11.24
N LEU A 72 8.20 14.58 12.57
CA LEU A 72 7.99 15.76 13.43
C LEU A 72 9.08 16.82 13.25
N GLN A 73 10.30 16.41 12.92
CA GLN A 73 11.42 17.30 12.56
C GLN A 73 11.32 17.84 11.11
N GLY A 74 10.27 17.49 10.35
CA GLY A 74 10.08 17.94 8.97
C GLY A 74 10.84 17.12 7.93
N HIS A 75 11.46 15.99 8.29
CA HIS A 75 12.10 15.13 7.31
C HIS A 75 11.06 14.41 6.43
N ASN A 76 11.32 14.39 5.12
CA ASN A 76 10.54 13.59 4.18
C ASN A 76 11.04 12.13 4.17
N ILE A 77 10.31 11.24 4.84
CA ILE A 77 10.64 9.81 4.89
C ILE A 77 10.14 9.11 3.63
N LYS A 78 11.09 8.68 2.80
CA LYS A 78 10.82 7.93 1.59
C LYS A 78 10.57 6.45 1.94
N THR A 79 9.30 6.06 2.03
CA THR A 79 8.89 4.67 2.34
C THR A 79 8.99 3.72 1.14
N LYS A 80 8.90 4.26 -0.09
CA LYS A 80 9.02 3.51 -1.34
C LYS A 80 10.45 3.49 -1.88
N LYS A 81 10.88 2.35 -2.44
CA LYS A 81 12.15 2.25 -3.19
C LYS A 81 12.21 3.31 -4.28
N ALA A 82 13.43 3.79 -4.58
CA ALA A 82 13.63 4.86 -5.55
C ALA A 82 13.08 4.52 -6.94
N CYS A 83 13.19 3.27 -7.39
CA CYS A 83 12.64 2.82 -8.67
C CYS A 83 11.12 3.03 -8.75
N TYR A 84 10.37 2.66 -7.71
CA TYR A 84 8.91 2.84 -7.67
C TYR A 84 8.51 4.31 -7.57
N ARG A 85 9.28 5.14 -6.85
CA ARG A 85 9.03 6.59 -6.82
C ARG A 85 9.22 7.21 -8.20
N LYS A 86 10.29 6.85 -8.91
CA LYS A 86 10.54 7.29 -10.29
C LYS A 86 9.47 6.78 -11.25
N LEU A 87 8.96 5.56 -11.04
CA LEU A 87 7.85 5.03 -11.80
C LEU A 87 6.57 5.85 -11.57
N ASP A 88 6.20 6.10 -10.31
CA ASP A 88 5.06 6.94 -9.95
C ASP A 88 5.20 8.36 -10.56
N GLU A 89 6.40 8.96 -10.52
CA GLU A 89 6.69 10.26 -11.13
C GLU A 89 6.52 10.25 -12.67
N ARG A 90 6.87 9.16 -13.35
CA ARG A 90 6.66 9.02 -14.80
C ARG A 90 5.18 8.86 -15.12
N ILE A 91 4.48 8.00 -14.39
CA ILE A 91 3.04 7.77 -14.56
C ILE A 91 2.26 9.06 -14.30
N ASN A 92 2.55 9.77 -13.20
CA ASN A 92 1.88 11.04 -12.87
C ASN A 92 2.08 12.10 -13.96
N ARG A 93 3.28 12.17 -14.57
CA ARG A 93 3.53 13.07 -15.70
C ARG A 93 2.67 12.73 -16.92
N LEU A 94 2.55 11.45 -17.26
CA LEU A 94 1.70 11.01 -18.37
C LEU A 94 0.23 11.31 -18.11
N VAL A 95 -0.26 11.03 -16.90
CA VAL A 95 -1.66 11.27 -16.53
C VAL A 95 -1.98 12.77 -16.52
N ASN A 96 -1.09 13.61 -15.98
CA ASN A 96 -1.32 15.05 -15.94
C ASN A 96 -1.23 15.72 -17.31
N GLY A 97 -0.50 15.13 -18.26
CA GLY A 97 -0.41 15.59 -19.64
C GLY A 97 -1.39 14.89 -20.59
N PHE A 98 -2.36 14.13 -20.07
CA PHE A 98 -3.28 13.36 -20.89
C PHE A 98 -4.20 14.26 -21.72
N ASP A 99 -4.20 14.04 -23.04
CA ASP A 99 -5.19 14.55 -23.97
C ASP A 99 -5.98 13.37 -24.58
N ALA A 100 -7.30 13.47 -24.54
CA ALA A 100 -8.20 12.48 -25.12
C ALA A 100 -8.00 12.31 -26.63
N SER A 101 -7.48 13.34 -27.33
CA SER A 101 -7.16 13.26 -28.76
C SER A 101 -5.98 12.32 -29.05
N GLN A 102 -5.12 12.06 -28.06
CA GLN A 102 -3.89 11.26 -28.18
C GLN A 102 -3.96 9.94 -27.37
N LEU A 103 -5.15 9.35 -27.24
CA LEU A 103 -5.37 8.15 -26.42
C LEU A 103 -4.42 6.99 -26.76
N ASP A 104 -4.18 6.72 -28.05
CA ASP A 104 -3.29 5.62 -28.49
C ASP A 104 -1.84 5.83 -28.03
N GLU A 105 -1.34 7.05 -28.15
CA GLU A 105 0.01 7.43 -27.71
C GLU A 105 0.13 7.36 -26.18
N PHE A 106 -0.89 7.83 -25.46
CA PHE A 106 -0.96 7.71 -24.01
C PHE A 106 -0.90 6.24 -23.56
N LEU A 107 -1.69 5.36 -24.17
CA LEU A 107 -1.73 3.94 -23.82
C LEU A 107 -0.40 3.22 -24.10
N LYS A 108 0.25 3.52 -25.23
CA LYS A 108 1.60 3.01 -25.56
C LYS A 108 2.63 3.44 -24.52
N ASN A 109 2.63 4.72 -24.16
CA ASN A 109 3.55 5.28 -23.16
C ASN A 109 3.28 4.71 -21.75
N MET A 110 2.02 4.47 -21.40
CA MET A 110 1.65 3.81 -20.15
C MET A 110 2.13 2.35 -20.10
N ALA A 111 1.91 1.58 -21.17
CA ALA A 111 2.36 0.19 -21.25
C ALA A 111 3.88 0.06 -21.10
N ALA A 112 4.65 0.96 -21.72
CA ALA A 112 6.11 0.99 -21.59
C ALA A 112 6.59 1.22 -20.15
N ASN A 113 5.79 1.87 -19.29
CA ASN A 113 6.13 2.09 -17.89
C ASN A 113 5.76 0.91 -16.98
N VAL A 114 4.75 0.11 -17.34
CA VAL A 114 4.24 -1.02 -16.53
C VAL A 114 5.04 -2.31 -16.76
N THR A 115 5.78 -2.43 -17.85
CA THR A 115 6.53 -3.66 -18.23
C THR A 115 7.85 -3.84 -17.45
N LEU A 116 7.93 -3.37 -16.19
CA LEU A 116 9.11 -3.45 -15.32
C LEU A 116 8.96 -4.49 -14.21
#